data_AF-A0A2M4B061-F1
#
_entry.id   AF-A0A2M4B061-F1
#
_cell.length_a   1.000
_cell.length_b   1.000
_cell.length_c   1.000
_cell.angle_alpha   90.00
_cell.angle_beta   90.00
_cell.angle_gamma   90.00
#
_symmetry.space_group_name_H-M   'P 1'
#
loop_
_entity.id
_entity.type
_entity.pdbx_description
1 polymer ?
#
loop_
_entity_poly.entity_id
_entity_poly.type
_entity_poly.pdbx_seq_one_letter_code
_entity_poly.pdbx_strand_id
1 'polypeptide(L)'
;MNNRRRRSFDELCKNTTTCTNPMGLKCEHRLCKTCCRSKCYREDLDCPGHKIRIKSRRDKAKALALAEQQQKEQQLTNENGNGAQPTEQDVAVAEMTGKAEALS
;
A
#
# COMPACT_ATOMS: atom_id res chain seq x y z
N MET A 1 -41.74 25.72 -12.45
CA MET A 1 -40.30 26.09 -12.39
C MET A 1 -39.68 25.46 -11.15
N ASN A 2 -38.75 24.50 -11.32
CA ASN A 2 -38.09 23.87 -10.18
C ASN A 2 -37.16 24.88 -9.51
N ASN A 3 -37.67 25.52 -8.45
CA ASN A 3 -36.93 26.46 -7.62
C ASN A 3 -35.96 25.67 -6.74
N ARG A 4 -34.94 25.08 -7.38
CA ARG A 4 -33.80 24.44 -6.74
C ARG A 4 -33.06 25.59 -6.06
N ARG A 5 -33.46 25.92 -4.82
CA ARG A 5 -32.92 27.01 -4.00
C ARG A 5 -31.42 27.10 -4.29
N ARG A 6 -31.02 28.11 -5.07
CA ARG A 6 -29.61 28.36 -5.34
C ARG A 6 -29.02 28.64 -3.96
N ARG A 7 -28.35 27.64 -3.37
CA ARG A 7 -27.60 27.85 -2.14
C ARG A 7 -26.62 28.96 -2.49
N SER A 8 -26.78 30.15 -1.91
CA SER A 8 -25.80 31.21 -2.11
C SER A 8 -24.52 30.68 -1.50
N PHE A 9 -23.54 30.43 -2.36
CA PHE A 9 -22.20 30.13 -1.90
C PHE A 9 -21.51 31.48 -1.80
N ASP A 10 -21.78 32.21 -0.72
CA ASP A 10 -21.24 33.56 -0.49
C ASP A 10 -19.73 33.57 -0.27
N GLU A 11 -19.12 32.40 0.01
CA GLU A 11 -17.67 32.26 0.14
C GLU A 11 -17.03 31.55 -1.05
N LEU A 12 -16.02 32.20 -1.63
CA LEU A 12 -15.19 31.66 -2.71
C LEU A 12 -14.04 30.78 -2.18
N CYS A 13 -13.55 29.90 -3.04
CA CYS A 13 -12.42 29.03 -2.78
C CYS A 13 -11.14 29.82 -2.46
N LYS A 14 -10.48 29.49 -1.35
CA LYS A 14 -9.27 30.19 -0.86
C LYS A 14 -7.94 29.66 -1.43
N ASN A 15 -7.97 28.81 -2.46
CA ASN A 15 -6.75 28.11 -2.94
C ASN A 15 -5.73 29.06 -3.60
N THR A 16 -6.20 29.94 -4.47
CA THR A 16 -5.39 30.85 -5.28
C THR A 16 -6.25 32.06 -5.63
N THR A 17 -5.61 33.20 -5.90
CA THR A 17 -6.27 34.45 -6.31
C THR A 17 -7.10 34.31 -7.60
N THR A 18 -6.85 33.26 -8.39
CA THR A 18 -7.56 32.97 -9.64
C THR A 18 -8.78 32.05 -9.47
N CYS A 19 -8.98 31.44 -8.30
CA CYS A 19 -10.08 30.49 -8.12
C CYS A 19 -11.38 31.22 -7.78
N THR A 20 -12.28 31.32 -8.76
CA THR A 20 -13.62 31.93 -8.59
C THR A 20 -14.71 30.91 -8.27
N ASN A 21 -14.33 29.66 -8.00
CA ASN A 21 -15.30 28.60 -7.68
C ASN A 21 -15.80 28.76 -6.24
N PRO A 22 -17.08 28.45 -5.98
CA PRO A 22 -17.63 28.48 -4.63
C PRO A 22 -16.95 27.47 -3.71
N MET A 23 -16.78 27.86 -2.45
CA MET A 23 -16.25 26.99 -1.40
C MET A 23 -17.23 25.87 -1.06
N GLY A 24 -16.72 24.64 -0.90
CA GLY A 24 -17.54 23.55 -0.39
C GLY A 24 -17.88 23.74 1.09
N LEU A 25 -19.16 23.90 1.44
CA LEU A 25 -19.63 24.05 2.83
C LEU A 25 -19.16 22.93 3.76
N LYS A 26 -19.08 21.69 3.24
CA LYS A 26 -18.64 20.52 4.00
C LYS A 26 -17.15 20.22 3.84
N CYS A 27 -16.43 21.03 3.08
CA CYS A 27 -15.02 20.81 2.80
C CYS A 27 -14.18 21.26 4.01
N GLU A 28 -13.49 20.32 4.64
CA GLU A 28 -12.57 20.60 5.76
C GLU A 28 -11.43 21.54 5.35
N HIS A 29 -11.01 21.47 4.08
CA HIS A 29 -9.96 22.33 3.56
C HIS A 29 -10.45 23.71 3.10
N ARG A 30 -11.76 24.01 3.18
CA ARG A 30 -12.34 25.28 2.74
C ARG A 30 -11.99 25.65 1.29
N LEU A 31 -11.91 24.64 0.42
CA LEU A 31 -11.65 24.80 -1.02
C LEU A 31 -12.89 24.42 -1.83
N CYS A 32 -12.91 24.78 -3.11
CA CYS A 32 -13.84 24.17 -4.06
C CYS A 32 -13.45 22.71 -4.34
N LYS A 33 -14.34 21.95 -4.98
CA LYS A 33 -14.10 20.53 -5.30
C LYS A 33 -12.81 20.29 -6.09
N THR A 34 -12.50 21.13 -7.07
CA THR A 34 -11.32 20.98 -7.94
C THR A 34 -10.03 21.23 -7.18
N CYS A 35 -9.94 22.36 -6.49
CA CYS A 35 -8.77 22.70 -5.67
C CYS A 35 -8.58 21.70 -4.52
N CYS A 36 -9.67 21.30 -3.87
CA CYS A 36 -9.65 20.26 -2.85
C CYS A 36 -9.08 18.94 -3.39
N ARG A 37 -9.50 18.51 -4.59
CA ARG A 37 -8.98 17.28 -5.20
C ARG A 37 -7.49 17.37 -5.50
N SER A 38 -7.01 18.49 -6.05
CA SER A 38 -5.58 18.69 -6.30
C SER A 38 -4.77 18.67 -5.01
N LYS A 39 -5.26 19.32 -3.95
CA LYS A 39 -4.63 19.30 -2.62
C LYS A 39 -4.58 17.88 -2.06
N CYS A 40 -5.72 17.20 -1.98
CA CYS A 40 -5.82 15.82 -1.49
C CYS A 40 -4.94 14.85 -2.29
N TYR A 41 -4.78 15.08 -3.59
CA TYR A 41 -3.91 14.26 -4.43
C TYR A 41 -2.42 14.48 -4.11
N ARG A 42 -1.99 15.72 -3.90
CA ARG A 42 -0.57 16.03 -3.61
C ARG A 42 -0.16 15.63 -2.20
N GLU A 43 -1.07 15.79 -1.23
CA GLU A 43 -0.76 15.61 0.20
C GLU A 43 -1.20 14.23 0.74
N ASP A 44 -1.67 13.31 -0.11
CA ASP A 44 -2.19 12.01 0.34
C ASP A 44 -3.28 12.15 1.41
N LEU A 45 -4.26 13.03 1.16
CA LEU A 45 -5.36 13.30 2.09
C LEU A 45 -6.71 12.83 1.55
N ASP A 46 -7.63 12.62 2.49
CA ASP A 46 -9.04 12.37 2.20
C ASP A 46 -9.85 13.61 2.57
N CYS A 47 -10.96 13.85 1.87
CA CYS A 47 -11.88 14.93 2.19
C CYS A 47 -13.32 14.37 2.19
N PRO A 48 -13.93 14.17 3.38
CA PRO A 48 -15.29 13.62 3.48
C PRO A 48 -16.33 14.56 2.88
N GLY A 49 -16.10 15.88 2.96
CA GLY A 49 -16.97 16.91 2.40
C GLY A 49 -17.25 16.77 0.90
N HIS A 50 -16.20 16.47 0.13
CA HIS A 50 -16.28 16.25 -1.32
C HIS A 50 -16.29 14.77 -1.70
N LYS A 51 -16.30 13.86 -0.72
CA LYS A 51 -16.17 12.40 -0.89
C LYS A 51 -14.90 12.01 -1.67
N ILE A 52 -13.82 12.74 -1.44
CA ILE A 52 -12.50 12.45 -2.01
C ILE A 52 -11.80 11.49 -1.06
N ARG A 53 -11.34 10.35 -1.58
CA ARG A 53 -10.68 9.30 -0.81
C ARG A 53 -9.37 8.90 -1.48
N ILE A 54 -8.39 9.81 -1.55
CA ILE A 54 -7.11 9.54 -2.21
C ILE A 54 -6.25 8.61 -1.36
N LYS A 55 -6.03 8.96 -0.09
CA LYS A 55 -5.19 8.21 0.85
C LYS A 55 -5.68 6.78 0.98
N SER A 56 -6.95 6.63 1.37
CA SER A 56 -7.58 5.32 1.55
C SER A 56 -7.51 4.45 0.28
N ARG A 57 -7.64 5.05 -0.91
CA ARG A 57 -7.55 4.30 -2.18
C ARG A 57 -6.11 3.90 -2.52
N ARG A 58 -5.14 4.78 -2.29
CA ARG A 58 -3.72 4.47 -2.51
C ARG A 58 -3.23 3.38 -1.56
N ASP A 59 -3.58 3.48 -0.29
CA ASP A 59 -3.19 2.49 0.72
C ASP A 59 -3.79 1.12 0.40
N LYS A 60 -5.06 1.08 0.00
CA LYS A 60 -5.70 -0.16 -0.47
C LYS A 60 -5.00 -0.74 -1.71
N ALA A 61 -4.64 0.10 -2.68
CA ALA A 61 -3.95 -0.35 -3.89
C ALA A 61 -2.56 -0.92 -3.57
N LYS A 62 -1.80 -0.26 -2.67
CA LYS A 62 -0.49 -0.74 -2.21
C LYS A 62 -0.61 -2.09 -1.47
N ALA A 63 -1.59 -2.22 -0.58
CA ALA A 63 -1.81 -3.46 0.16
C ALA A 63 -2.16 -4.63 -0.78
N LEU A 64 -2.99 -4.40 -1.79
CA LEU A 64 -3.33 -5.42 -2.79
C LEU A 64 -2.11 -5.82 -3.63
N ALA A 65 -1.31 -4.86 -4.08
CA ALA A 65 -0.10 -5.14 -4.85
C ALA A 65 0.93 -5.95 -4.04
N LEU A 66 1.12 -5.61 -2.76
CA LEU A 66 2.02 -6.35 -1.87
C LEU A 66 1.52 -7.79 -1.63
N ALA A 67 0.22 -7.98 -1.40
CA ALA A 67 -0.36 -9.30 -1.21
C ALA A 67 -0.19 -10.19 -2.45
N GLU A 68 -0.34 -9.63 -3.66
CA GLU A 68 -0.12 -10.37 -4.90
C GLU A 68 1.35 -10.79 -5.08
N GLN A 69 2.30 -9.93 -4.71
CA GLN A 69 3.73 -10.26 -4.76
C GLN A 69 4.07 -11.40 -3.79
N GLN A 70 3.59 -11.32 -2.55
CA GLN A 70 3.80 -12.37 -1.55
C GLN A 70 3.21 -13.71 -1.98
N GLN A 71 2.03 -13.71 -2.62
CA GLN A 71 1.42 -14.93 -3.14
C GLN A 71 2.24 -15.55 -4.29
N LYS A 72 2.86 -14.73 -5.15
CA LYS A 72 3.74 -15.22 -6.23
C LYS A 72 5.03 -15.81 -5.67
N GLU A 73 5.64 -15.15 -4.68
CA GLU A 73 6.84 -15.66 -4.01
C GLU A 73 6.57 -16.99 -3.30
N GLN A 74 5.45 -17.11 -2.57
CA GLN A 74 5.06 -18.36 -1.90
C GLN A 74 4.80 -19.51 -2.89
N GLN A 75 4.24 -19.23 -4.07
CA GLN A 75 4.07 -20.24 -5.12
C GLN A 75 5.42 -20.73 -5.65
N LEU A 76 6.37 -19.82 -5.90
CA LEU A 76 7.72 -20.17 -6.38
C LEU A 76 8.55 -20.97 -5.35
N THR A 77 8.38 -20.70 -4.06
CA THR A 77 9.06 -21.48 -3.01
C THR A 77 8.45 -22.88 -2.84
N ASN A 78 7.15 -23.03 -3.09
CA ASN A 78 6.46 -24.31 -2.90
C ASN A 78 6.70 -25.29 -4.06
N GLU A 79 6.96 -24.83 -5.28
CA GLU A 79 7.25 -25.72 -6.42
C GLU A 79 8.69 -26.28 -6.42
N ASN A 80 9.60 -25.72 -5.62
CA ASN A 80 10.98 -26.23 -5.47
C ASN A 80 11.19 -27.08 -4.19
N GLY A 81 10.13 -27.34 -3.42
CA GLY A 81 10.19 -28.01 -2.10
C GLY A 81 9.73 -29.46 -2.07
N ASN A 82 9.52 -30.12 -3.21
CA ASN A 82 9.26 -31.57 -3.26
C ASN A 82 10.46 -32.32 -3.84
N GLY A 83 11.55 -32.31 -3.08
CA GLY A 83 12.77 -33.05 -3.35
C GLY A 83 13.53 -33.28 -2.05
N ALA A 84 13.50 -34.52 -1.58
CA ALA A 84 14.17 -35.07 -0.40
C ALA A 84 13.58 -34.66 0.98
N GLN A 85 12.73 -35.55 1.51
CA GLN A 85 12.68 -35.78 2.95
C GLN A 85 14.06 -36.26 3.40
N PRO A 86 14.78 -35.59 4.32
CA PRO A 86 15.87 -36.23 5.04
C PRO A 86 15.24 -37.09 6.13
N THR A 87 15.35 -38.41 5.99
CA THR A 87 15.06 -39.34 7.08
C THR A 87 16.12 -39.16 8.17
N GLU A 88 15.64 -38.98 9.39
CA GLU A 88 16.37 -38.73 10.65
C GLU A 88 17.15 -39.95 11.18
N GLN A 89 17.93 -40.61 10.33
CA GLN A 89 18.84 -41.68 10.74
C GLN A 89 20.20 -41.44 10.09
N ASP A 90 21.28 -41.81 10.78
CA ASP A 90 22.68 -41.73 10.33
C ASP A 90 23.45 -40.43 10.66
N VAL A 91 23.59 -40.12 11.96
CA VAL A 91 24.72 -39.31 12.46
C VAL A 91 25.65 -40.20 13.30
N ALA A 92 26.43 -41.02 12.60
CA ALA A 92 27.73 -41.57 12.98
C ALA A 92 28.18 -42.37 11.75
N VAL A 93 29.27 -42.04 11.07
CA VAL A 93 30.63 -42.48 11.42
C VAL A 93 31.56 -41.83 10.39
N ALA A 94 32.63 -41.15 10.83
CA ALA A 94 33.94 -41.14 10.18
C ALA A 94 34.92 -40.22 10.94
N GLU A 95 35.47 -40.68 12.07
CA GLU A 95 36.73 -40.14 12.60
C GLU A 95 37.90 -41.01 12.12
N MET A 96 38.67 -40.42 11.19
CA MET A 96 40.14 -40.33 11.19
C MET A 96 40.95 -41.63 11.07
N THR A 97 41.37 -41.87 9.83
CA THR A 97 42.41 -42.82 9.43
C THR A 97 43.77 -42.55 10.09
N GLY A 98 44.28 -43.58 10.78
CA GLY A 98 45.62 -44.16 10.60
C GLY A 98 46.85 -43.26 10.68
N LYS A 99 47.62 -43.41 11.76
CA LYS A 99 49.06 -43.09 11.79
C LYS A 99 49.82 -44.02 12.75
N ALA A 100 51.03 -44.38 12.30
CA ALA A 100 52.19 -44.93 13.01
C ALA A 100 52.41 -46.46 12.97
N GLU A 101 53.22 -46.87 11.99
CA GLU A 101 54.23 -47.93 12.12
C GLU A 101 55.21 -47.61 13.26
N ALA A 102 55.59 -48.61 14.07
CA ALA A 102 56.90 -48.72 14.72
C ALA A 102 57.08 -50.10 15.38
N LEU A 103 58.16 -50.80 14.98
CA LEU A 103 59.02 -51.73 15.76
C LEU A 103 58.37 -53.09 16.11
N SER A 104 59.01 -54.26 15.96
CA SER A 104 60.42 -54.67 15.85
C SER A 104 60.50 -56.03 15.16
#